data_AF-A0A4Y2G0B5-F1
#
_entry.id   AF-A0A4Y2G0B5-F1
#
_cell.length_a   1.000
_cell.length_b   1.000
_cell.length_c   1.000
_cell.angle_alpha   90.00
_cell.angle_beta   90.00
_cell.angle_gamma   90.00
#
_symmetry.space_group_name_H-M   'P 1'
#
loop_
_entity.id
_entity.type
_entity.pdbx_description
1 polymer ?
#
loop_
_entity_poly.entity_id
_entity_poly.type
_entity_poly.pdbx_seq_one_letter_code
_entity_poly.pdbx_strand_id
1 'polypeptide(L)'
;MGLCSRRPTRVALLTTRHRQLRLQWALEHRNWAMDEWKRVASSDESRFLIHRVDGRVRVSRLPGEQLLPSCRAGHTQANGGGIMFWGHSHGRLWDP
;
A
#
# COMPACT_ATOMS: atom_id res chain seq x y z
N MET A 1 25.13 18.92 3.09
CA MET A 1 23.75 18.46 2.82
C MET A 1 22.95 18.57 4.11
N GLY A 2 21.86 19.33 4.11
CA GLY A 2 21.10 19.66 5.32
C GLY A 2 19.70 19.07 5.34
N LEU A 3 19.01 19.23 6.48
CA LEU A 3 17.62 18.84 6.65
C LEU A 3 16.74 19.61 5.65
N CYS A 4 15.83 18.89 4.98
CA CYS A 4 14.87 19.49 4.04
C CYS A 4 13.46 19.05 4.39
N SER A 5 12.50 19.96 4.21
CA SER A 5 11.09 19.63 4.34
C SER A 5 10.63 18.73 3.18
N ARG A 6 10.21 17.50 3.47
CA ARG A 6 9.77 16.50 2.49
C ARG A 6 8.45 15.86 2.91
N ARG A 7 7.75 15.20 1.99
CA ARG A 7 6.57 14.40 2.33
C ARG A 7 7.01 13.10 3.03
N PRO A 8 6.37 12.71 4.13
CA PRO A 8 6.61 11.39 4.72
C PRO A 8 6.22 10.29 3.74
N THR A 9 6.94 9.18 3.80
CA THR A 9 6.67 8.03 2.94
C THR A 9 5.41 7.36 3.43
N ARG A 10 4.44 7.18 2.54
CA ARG A 10 3.24 6.41 2.85
C ARG A 10 3.58 4.93 2.83
N VAL A 11 3.38 4.27 3.95
CA VAL A 11 3.64 2.83 4.09
C VAL A 11 2.53 2.18 4.91
N ALA A 12 2.26 0.91 4.63
CA ALA A 12 1.43 0.12 5.53
C ALA A 12 2.18 -0.09 6.85
N LEU A 13 1.55 0.26 7.97
CA LEU A 13 2.10 -0.01 9.29
C LEU A 13 1.88 -1.49 9.60
N LEU A 14 2.93 -2.29 9.38
CA LEU A 14 2.90 -3.74 9.61
C LEU A 14 3.56 -4.09 10.94
N THR A 15 2.84 -4.88 11.75
CA THR A 15 3.38 -5.56 12.94
C THR A 15 4.45 -6.59 12.52
N THR A 16 5.29 -7.03 13.46
CA THR A 16 6.30 -8.07 13.19
C THR A 16 5.66 -9.35 12.64
N ARG A 17 4.52 -9.78 13.23
CA ARG A 17 3.75 -10.94 12.76
C ARG A 17 3.27 -10.77 11.32
N HIS A 18 2.72 -9.60 10.96
CA HIS A 18 2.28 -9.34 9.58
C HIS A 18 3.44 -9.40 8.59
N ARG A 19 4.63 -8.95 8.97
CA ARG A 19 5.82 -9.02 8.11
C ARG A 19 6.26 -10.47 7.87
N GLN A 20 6.29 -11.28 8.92
CA GLN A 20 6.64 -12.71 8.82
C GLN A 20 5.68 -13.46 7.91
N LEU A 21 4.37 -13.30 8.11
CA LEU A 21 3.36 -13.96 7.29
C LEU A 21 3.43 -13.53 5.82
N ARG A 22 3.63 -12.23 5.56
CA ARG A 22 3.79 -11.72 4.18
C ARG A 22 5.05 -12.25 3.51
N LEU A 23 6.17 -12.34 4.24
CA LEU A 23 7.41 -12.90 3.73
C LEU A 23 7.25 -14.38 3.40
N GLN A 24 6.66 -15.15 4.31
CA GLN A 24 6.39 -16.58 4.09
C GLN A 24 5.53 -16.78 2.85
N TRP A 25 4.40 -16.06 2.74
CA TRP A 25 3.52 -16.15 1.57
C TRP A 25 4.28 -15.80 0.28
N ALA A 26 5.05 -14.71 0.27
CA ALA A 26 5.83 -14.31 -0.90
C ALA A 26 6.90 -15.34 -1.31
N LEU A 27 7.51 -16.03 -0.34
CA LEU A 27 8.49 -17.09 -0.61
C LEU A 27 7.82 -18.35 -1.18
N GLU A 28 6.69 -18.76 -0.60
CA GLU A 28 5.91 -19.92 -1.07
C GLU A 28 5.42 -19.73 -2.51
N HIS A 29 5.05 -18.49 -2.88
CA HIS A 29 4.44 -18.17 -4.17
C HIS A 29 5.43 -17.51 -5.15
N ARG A 30 6.72 -17.44 -4.80
CA ARG A 30 7.75 -16.73 -5.56
C ARG A 30 7.88 -17.21 -7.01
N ASN A 31 7.74 -18.51 -7.21
CA ASN A 31 7.99 -19.18 -8.48
C ASN A 31 6.70 -19.59 -9.19
N TRP A 32 5.56 -19.03 -8.80
CA TRP A 32 4.29 -19.29 -9.47
C TRP A 32 4.33 -18.88 -10.94
N ALA A 33 3.92 -19.79 -11.81
CA ALA A 33 3.74 -19.56 -13.23
C ALA A 33 2.53 -18.66 -13.51
N MET A 34 2.49 -18.05 -14.69
CA MET A 34 1.37 -17.19 -15.09
C MET A 34 0.01 -17.92 -15.03
N ASP A 35 -0.04 -19.20 -15.37
CA ASP A 35 -1.27 -19.99 -15.30
C ASP A 35 -1.75 -20.22 -13.86
N GLU A 36 -0.84 -20.22 -12.88
CA GLU A 36 -1.19 -20.29 -11.46
C GLU A 36 -1.74 -18.95 -11.00
N TRP A 37 -1.11 -17.83 -11.38
CA TRP A 37 -1.64 -16.49 -11.13
C TRP A 37 -3.01 -16.27 -11.77
N LYS A 38 -3.25 -16.83 -12.96
CA LYS A 38 -4.55 -16.73 -13.64
C LYS A 38 -5.69 -17.34 -12.84
N ARG A 39 -5.44 -18.35 -12.01
CA ARG A 39 -6.46 -19.00 -11.16
C ARG A 39 -6.78 -18.20 -9.90
N VAL A 40 -5.99 -17.17 -9.60
CA VAL A 40 -6.22 -16.32 -8.43
C VAL A 40 -7.34 -15.33 -8.71
N ALA A 41 -8.35 -15.39 -7.86
CA ALA A 41 -9.41 -14.40 -7.77
C ALA A 41 -9.04 -13.35 -6.71
N SER A 42 -8.92 -12.08 -7.10
CA SER A 42 -8.66 -10.97 -6.17
C SER A 42 -9.93 -10.16 -5.97
N SER A 43 -10.38 -9.95 -4.73
CA SER A 43 -11.45 -9.02 -4.40
C SER A 43 -10.93 -7.93 -3.48
N ASP A 44 -11.40 -6.71 -3.65
CA ASP A 44 -11.05 -5.60 -2.78
C ASP A 44 -12.20 -4.61 -2.65
N GLU A 45 -12.16 -3.84 -1.57
CA GLU A 45 -13.05 -2.72 -1.33
C GLU A 45 -12.27 -1.42 -1.42
N SER A 46 -12.61 -0.60 -2.41
CA SER A 46 -11.96 0.69 -2.63
C SER A 46 -12.90 1.84 -2.34
N ARG A 47 -12.42 2.79 -1.54
CA ARG A 47 -13.15 4.02 -1.24
C ARG A 47 -12.70 5.16 -2.13
N PHE A 48 -13.65 5.77 -2.84
CA PHE A 48 -13.40 6.98 -3.63
C PHE A 48 -13.95 8.19 -2.88
N LEU A 49 -13.07 9.13 -2.55
CA LEU A 49 -13.44 10.36 -1.84
C LEU A 49 -14.01 11.37 -2.84
N ILE A 50 -15.19 11.93 -2.51
CA ILE A 50 -15.83 12.99 -3.32
C ILE A 50 -15.04 14.31 -3.19
N HIS A 51 -14.44 14.54 -2.02
CA HIS A 51 -13.55 15.67 -1.76
C HIS A 51 -12.17 15.18 -1.30
N ARG A 52 -11.12 15.71 -1.93
CA ARG A 52 -9.73 15.32 -1.62
C ARG A 52 -9.29 15.98 -0.31
N VAL A 53 -9.10 15.18 0.73
CA VAL A 53 -8.40 15.66 1.94
C VAL A 53 -6.90 15.75 1.59
N ASP A 54 -6.39 16.98 1.47
CA ASP A 54 -5.06 17.22 0.90
C ASP A 54 -3.90 16.72 1.80
N GLY A 55 -4.20 16.38 3.07
CA GLY A 55 -3.34 15.58 3.94
C GLY A 55 -1.88 16.06 4.01
N ARG A 56 -1.67 17.38 4.01
CA ARG A 56 -0.36 18.05 3.87
C ARG A 56 0.53 17.90 5.11
N VAL A 57 0.82 16.66 5.51
CA VAL A 57 1.84 16.37 6.52
C VAL A 57 3.22 16.45 5.86
N ARG A 58 4.16 17.15 6.48
CA ARG A 58 5.56 17.24 6.05
C ARG A 58 6.48 16.86 7.20
N VAL A 59 7.63 16.28 6.86
CA VAL A 59 8.69 15.91 7.81
C VAL A 59 9.99 16.56 7.37
N SER A 60 10.80 17.02 8.31
CA SER A 60 12.16 17.49 8.03
C SER A 60 13.11 16.30 8.13
N ARG A 61 13.83 15.95 7.05
CA ARG A 61 14.76 14.79 7.04
C ARG A 61 15.93 14.95 6.07
N LEU A 62 17.00 14.20 6.30
CA LEU A 62 18.13 14.06 5.37
C LEU A 62 17.80 13.09 4.21
N PRO A 63 18.57 13.14 3.11
CA PRO A 63 18.56 12.06 2.11
C PRO A 63 18.88 10.71 2.78
N GLY A 64 18.14 9.64 2.45
CA GLY A 64 18.33 8.29 3.01
C GLY A 64 17.48 7.96 4.24
N GLU A 65 17.02 8.95 5.00
CA GLU A 65 16.18 8.75 6.21
C GLU A 65 14.70 8.45 5.90
N GLN A 66 14.37 8.19 4.63
CA GLN A 66 13.01 8.04 4.13
C GLN A 66 12.21 6.95 4.87
N LEU A 67 12.92 5.93 5.35
CA LEU A 67 12.38 4.76 6.01
C LEU A 67 12.57 4.81 7.54
N LEU A 68 12.92 5.94 8.14
CA LEU A 68 12.83 6.04 9.61
C LEU A 68 11.35 6.06 10.07
N PRO A 69 11.02 5.51 11.26
CA PRO A 69 9.65 5.52 11.78
C PRO A 69 9.04 6.94 11.83
N SER A 70 9.82 7.95 12.21
CA SER A 70 9.42 9.36 12.25
C SER A 70 9.18 9.99 10.88
N CYS A 71 9.69 9.38 9.81
CA CYS A 71 9.61 9.86 8.43
C CYS A 71 8.55 9.14 7.60
N ARG A 72 7.84 8.18 8.20
CA ARG A 72 6.77 7.38 7.60
C ARG A 72 5.42 7.88 8.09
N ALA A 73 4.42 7.82 7.23
CA ALA A 73 3.03 8.02 7.61
C ALA A 73 2.24 6.75 7.26
N GLY A 74 1.43 6.29 8.22
CA GLY A 74 0.49 5.21 7.97
C GLY A 74 -0.59 5.63 6.99
N HIS A 75 -1.11 4.67 6.23
CA HIS A 75 -2.40 4.84 5.59
C HIS A 75 -3.49 4.73 6.65
N THR A 76 -4.08 5.86 7.04
CA THR A 76 -5.32 5.87 7.81
C THR A 76 -6.46 6.14 6.84
N GLN A 77 -7.52 5.33 6.89
CA GLN A 77 -8.75 5.63 6.15
C GLN A 77 -9.30 6.97 6.65
N ALA A 78 -9.55 7.91 5.75
CA ALA A 78 -10.07 9.22 6.11
C ALA A 78 -11.55 9.09 6.51
N ASN A 79 -11.94 9.67 7.66
CA ASN A 79 -13.31 9.67 8.19
C ASN A 79 -14.29 10.60 7.43
N GLY A 80 -13.93 11.09 6.23
CA GLY A 80 -14.77 12.01 5.42
C GLY A 80 -15.87 11.29 4.63
N GLY A 81 -16.65 12.02 3.84
CA GLY A 81 -17.62 11.46 2.90
C GLY A 81 -16.94 10.86 1.66
N GLY A 82 -17.42 9.70 1.21
CA GLY A 82 -16.85 8.98 0.07
C GLY A 82 -17.65 7.72 -0.24
N ILE A 83 -17.62 7.30 -1.50
CA ILE A 83 -18.37 6.16 -2.02
C ILE A 83 -17.49 4.91 -1.90
N MET A 84 -18.07 3.83 -1.36
CA MET A 84 -17.43 2.52 -1.28
C MET A 84 -17.81 1.72 -2.52
N PHE A 85 -16.81 1.14 -3.18
CA PHE A 85 -17.01 0.17 -4.24
C PHE A 85 -16.40 -1.16 -3.81
N TRP A 86 -17.15 -2.22 -4.02
CA TRP A 86 -16.63 -3.58 -3.98
C TRP A 86 -16.38 -4.06 -5.40
N GLY A 87 -15.24 -4.71 -5.62
CA GLY A 87 -14.90 -5.27 -6.92
C GLY A 87 -14.12 -6.56 -6.77
N HIS A 88 -14.22 -7.39 -7.79
CA HIS A 88 -13.44 -8.61 -7.93
C HIS A 88 -12.92 -8.73 -9.36
N SER A 89 -11.68 -9.18 -9.50
CA SER A 89 -11.04 -9.47 -10.78
C SER A 89 -10.32 -10.83 -10.74
N HIS A 90 -10.28 -11.47 -11.89
CA HIS A 90 -9.60 -12.75 -12.11
C HIS A 90 -8.54 -12.56 -13.19
N GLY A 91 -7.46 -13.34 -13.15
CA GLY A 91 -6.29 -13.14 -14.02
C GLY A 91 -6.51 -13.40 -15.53
N ARG A 92 -7.75 -13.66 -15.97
CA ARG A 92 -8.13 -13.75 -17.39
C ARG A 92 -8.09 -12.42 -18.15
N LEU A 93 -7.87 -11.30 -17.44
CA LEU A 93 -7.71 -9.98 -18.05
C LEU A 93 -6.33 -9.75 -18.69
N TRP A 94 -5.40 -10.71 -18.59
CA TRP A 94 -4.01 -10.60 -19.07
C TRP A 94 -3.72 -11.46 -20.31
N ASP A 95 -4.76 -11.98 -20.97
CA ASP A 95 -4.63 -12.64 -22.28
C ASP A 95 -4.74 -11.57 -23.39
N PRO A 96 -3.77 -11.48 -24.33
CA PRO A 96 -3.80 -10.53 -25.45
C PRO A 96 -5.02 -10.67 -26.37
#